data_AF-A0A6G8PZW2-F1
#
_entry.id   AF-A0A6G8PZW2-F1
#
_cell.length_a   1.000
_cell.length_b   1.000
_cell.length_c   1.000
_cell.angle_alpha   90.00
_cell.angle_beta   90.00
_cell.angle_gamma   90.00
#
_symmetry.space_group_name_H-M   'P 1'
#
loop_
_entity.id
_entity.type
_entity.pdbx_description
1 polymer ?
#
loop_
_entity_poly.entity_id
_entity_poly.type
_entity_poly.pdbx_seq_one_letter_code
_entity_poly.pdbx_strand_id
1 'polypeptide(L)' 'MRSPEKGAETLVYLASSPDVEGMTGKYLSDGKLITAKSVAYDPEARRKLWEASENLTGLKVSA' A
#
# COMPACT_ATOMS: atom_id res chain seq x y z
N MET A 1 -2.48 22.60 0.16
CA MET A 1 -3.61 21.66 0.38
C MET A 1 -4.12 21.25 -0.99
N ARG A 2 -4.32 19.95 -1.26
CA ARG A 2 -4.91 19.49 -2.52
C ARG A 2 -6.42 19.38 -2.36
N SER A 3 -7.18 19.54 -3.45
CA SER A 3 -8.60 19.25 -3.41
C SER A 3 -8.82 17.74 -3.25
N PRO A 4 -10.00 17.30 -2.76
CA PRO A 4 -10.33 15.88 -2.67
C PRO A 4 -10.19 15.15 -4.01
N GLU A 5 -10.65 15.75 -5.10
CA GLU A 5 -10.58 15.19 -6.46
C GLU A 5 -9.13 14.95 -6.85
N LYS A 6 -8.27 15.95 -6.63
CA LYS A 6 -6.84 15.84 -6.94
C LYS A 6 -6.13 14.82 -6.06
N GLY A 7 -6.56 14.66 -4.81
CA GLY A 7 -6.04 13.64 -3.91
C GLY A 7 -6.45 12.21 -4.30
N ALA A 8 -7.65 12.06 -4.86
CA ALA A 8 -8.22 10.76 -5.23
C ALA A 8 -7.71 10.21 -6.57
N GLU A 9 -7.22 11.06 -7.48
CA GLU A 9 -6.82 10.66 -8.84
C GLU A 9 -5.96 9.38 -8.88
N THR A 10 -4.90 9.31 -8.08
CA THR A 10 -4.00 8.13 -8.06
C THR A 10 -4.70 6.88 -7.52
N LEU A 11 -5.58 7.05 -6.52
CA LEU A 11 -6.32 5.93 -5.92
C LEU A 11 -7.35 5.36 -6.90
N VAL A 12 -8.10 6.25 -7.56
CA VAL A 12 -9.10 5.84 -8.56
C VAL A 12 -8.42 5.12 -9.71
N TYR A 13 -7.33 5.66 -10.25
CA TYR A 13 -6.55 5.01 -11.31
C TYR A 13 -6.08 3.61 -10.90
N LEU A 14 -5.51 3.46 -9.70
CA LEU A 14 -5.01 2.17 -9.21
C LEU A 14 -6.12 1.15 -8.96
N ALA A 15 -7.32 1.60 -8.57
CA ALA A 15 -8.43 0.73 -8.24
C ALA A 15 -9.23 0.28 -9.47
N SER A 16 -9.22 1.03 -10.57
CA SER A 16 -10.13 0.81 -11.70
C SER A 16 -9.49 0.67 -13.07
N SER A 17 -8.24 1.12 -13.28
CA SER A 17 -7.63 1.08 -14.60
C SER A 17 -7.10 -0.33 -14.96
N PRO A 18 -7.40 -0.85 -16.15
CA PRO A 18 -6.77 -2.09 -16.63
C PRO A 18 -5.26 -1.94 -16.87
N ASP A 19 -4.76 -0.71 -17.05
CA ASP A 19 -3.33 -0.44 -17.30
C ASP A 19 -2.41 -0.87 -16.14
N VAL A 20 -2.98 -1.07 -14.94
CA VAL A 20 -2.25 -1.49 -13.74
C VAL A 20 -2.59 -2.91 -13.31
N GLU A 21 -3.31 -3.66 -14.13
CA GLU A 21 -3.63 -5.05 -13.84
C GLU A 21 -2.34 -5.87 -13.63
N GLY A 22 -2.29 -6.64 -12.55
CA GLY A 22 -1.12 -7.42 -12.15
C GLY A 22 0.04 -6.61 -11.54
N MET A 23 -0.05 -5.28 -11.44
CA MET A 23 1.00 -4.45 -10.86
C MET A 23 0.98 -4.52 -9.32
N THR A 24 1.59 -5.57 -8.75
CA THR A 24 1.68 -5.79 -7.30
C THR A 24 3.05 -5.38 -6.72
N GLY A 25 3.08 -5.06 -5.42
CA GLY A 25 4.32 -4.75 -4.69
C GLY A 25 5.00 -3.43 -5.07
N LYS A 26 4.32 -2.55 -5.82
CA LYS A 26 4.80 -1.22 -6.19
C LYS A 26 4.24 -0.14 -5.28
N TYR A 27 4.92 1.01 -5.23
CA TYR A 27 4.49 2.19 -4.50
C TYR A 27 4.36 3.37 -5.46
N LEU A 28 3.22 4.05 -5.42
CA LEU A 28 2.93 5.20 -6.26
C LEU A 28 2.63 6.43 -5.42
N SER A 29 3.13 7.58 -5.86
CA SER A 29 2.78 8.90 -5.33
C SER A 29 2.59 9.86 -6.49
N ASP A 30 1.49 10.61 -6.47
CA ASP A 30 1.14 11.58 -7.53
C ASP A 30 1.19 10.96 -8.94
N GLY A 31 0.64 9.76 -9.08
CA GLY A 31 0.62 8.99 -10.34
C GLY A 31 1.97 8.42 -10.78
N LYS A 32 3.03 8.53 -9.97
CA LYS A 32 4.38 8.08 -10.33
C LYS A 32 4.85 6.92 -9.46
N LEU A 33 5.44 5.91 -10.09
CA LEU A 33 6.18 4.85 -9.41
C LEU A 33 7.41 5.44 -8.72
N ILE A 34 7.47 5.29 -7.40
CA ILE A 34 8.61 5.74 -6.60
C ILE A 34 9.03 4.68 -5.59
N THR A 35 10.30 4.71 -5.20
CA THR A 35 10.81 3.83 -4.14
C THR A 35 10.36 4.35 -2.79
N ALA A 36 9.74 3.49 -1.99
CA ALA A 36 9.38 3.80 -0.61
C ALA A 36 10.65 3.85 0.27
N LYS A 37 10.48 4.21 1.55
CA LYS A 37 11.58 4.11 2.51
C LYS A 37 12.07 2.66 2.62
N SER A 38 13.37 2.46 2.82
CA SER A 38 14.00 1.13 2.88
C SER A 38 13.34 0.18 3.88
N VAL A 39 12.93 0.70 5.04
CA VAL A 39 12.23 -0.08 6.09
C VAL A 39 10.93 -0.71 5.59
N ALA A 40 10.26 -0.12 4.59
CA ALA A 40 9.04 -0.71 4.02
C ALA A 40 9.31 -2.03 3.27
N TYR A 41 10.57 -2.29 2.92
CA TYR A 41 11.01 -3.50 2.23
C TYR A 41 11.68 -4.52 3.16
N ASP A 42 11.83 -4.21 4.46
CA ASP A 42 12.37 -5.15 5.44
C ASP A 42 11.35 -6.27 5.74
N PRO A 43 11.65 -7.54 5.41
CA PRO A 43 10.71 -8.65 5.61
C PRO A 43 10.45 -8.94 7.10
N GLU A 44 11.44 -8.80 7.97
CA GLU A 44 11.28 -9.07 9.40
C GLU A 44 10.46 -7.98 10.08
N ALA A 45 10.69 -6.71 9.72
CA ALA A 45 9.89 -5.60 10.22
C ALA A 45 8.42 -5.74 9.81
N ARG A 46 8.14 -6.12 8.56
CA ARG A 46 6.76 -6.36 8.07
C ARG A 46 6.07 -7.51 8.81
N ARG A 47 6.77 -8.63 9.02
CA ARG A 47 6.23 -9.78 9.76
C ARG A 47 5.87 -9.41 11.20
N LYS A 48 6.80 -8.77 11.92
CA LYS A 48 6.58 -8.33 13.32
C LYS A 48 5.43 -7.34 13.44
N LEU A 49 5.31 -6.41 12.49
CA LEU A 49 4.20 -5.45 12.48
C LEU A 49 2.86 -6.17 12.27
N TRP A 50 2.79 -7.12 11.33
CA TRP A 50 1.57 -7.89 11.10
C TRP A 50 1.14 -8.65 12.36
N GLU A 51 2.04 -9.41 12.98
CA GLU A 51 1.78 -10.17 14.22
C GLU A 51 1.31 -9.27 15.36
N ALA A 52 1.94 -8.10 15.52
CA ALA A 52 1.51 -7.12 16.52
C ALA A 52 0.10 -6.60 16.23
N SER A 53 -0.23 -6.31 14.96
CA SER A 53 -1.56 -5.85 14.55
C SER A 53 -2.65 -6.91 14.76
N GLU A 54 -2.37 -8.17 14.46
CA GLU A 54 -3.29 -9.28 14.73
C GLU A 54 -3.57 -9.42 16.24
N ASN A 55 -2.52 -9.34 17.07
CA ASN A 55 -2.68 -9.39 18.53
C ASN A 55 -3.47 -8.21 19.08
N LEU A 56 -3.26 -7.00 18.54
CA LEU A 56 -3.96 -5.78 18.97
C LEU A 56 -5.44 -5.78 18.58
N THR A 57 -5.78 -6.37 17.42
CA THR A 57 -7.15 -6.37 16.89
C THR A 57 -7.92 -7.64 17.25
N GLY A 58 -7.24 -8.69 17.70
CA GLY A 58 -7.82 -10.01 17.93
C GLY A 58 -8.20 -10.76 16.64
N LEU A 59 -7.88 -10.19 15.47
CA LEU A 59 -8.11 -10.82 14.17
C LEU A 59 -6.87 -11.61 13.78
N LYS A 60 -7.02 -12.93 13.61
CA LYS A 60 -5.99 -13.76 12.98
C LYS A 60 -6.38 -14.07 11.56
N VAL A 61 -5.53 -13.70 10.61
CA VAL A 61 -5.71 -14.08 9.21
C VAL A 61 -4.81 -15.28 8.95
N SER A 62 -5.42 -16.45 8.72
CA SER A 62 -4.70 -17.58 8.14
C SER A 62 -4.40 -17.23 6.68
N ALA A 63 -3.12 -17.08 6.34
CA ALA A 63 -2.66 -16.99 4.96
C ALA A 63 -2.81 -18.35 4.24
#